data_AF-A0AAW0WUP9-F1
#
_entry.id   AF-A0AAW0WUP9-F1
#
_cell.length_a   1.000
_cell.length_b   1.000
_cell.length_c   1.000
_cell.angle_alpha   90.00
_cell.angle_beta   90.00
_cell.angle_gamma   90.00
#
_symmetry.space_group_name_H-M   'P 1'
#
loop_
_entity.id
_entity.type
_entity.pdbx_description
1 polymer ?
#
loop_
_entity_poly.entity_id
_entity_poly.type
_entity_poly.pdbx_seq_one_letter_code
_entity_poly.pdbx_strand_id
1 'polypeptide(L)'
;MASAVTEKKKKRMRGKKPWQKRNILQSEVKDGVRITEYNSISLREIKKPSTHIYPGRKVIDPKLLQKYSKGEGVEVKSIGYKNKYLAHKLKEKEKAFQEAEAAAARAEILLTETSGQLLAEDDSYTSHITQRDIRDAVDITSAAKSFDLNLNQFGPYKMKLDI
;
A
#
# COMPACT_ATOMS: atom_id res chain seq x y z
N MET A 1 55.08 25.58 -27.16
CA MET A 1 53.81 26.25 -27.54
C MET A 1 52.69 25.64 -26.70
N ALA A 2 51.97 26.50 -25.97
CA ALA A 2 50.89 26.18 -25.02
C ALA A 2 49.73 25.42 -25.69
N SER A 3 48.93 24.58 -25.01
CA SER A 3 47.94 25.04 -24.04
C SER A 3 47.32 23.89 -23.23
N ALA A 4 47.22 24.08 -21.91
CA ALA A 4 46.48 23.21 -20.99
C ALA A 4 44.97 23.50 -21.08
N VAL A 5 44.16 22.48 -21.37
CA VAL A 5 42.70 22.55 -21.28
C VAL A 5 42.32 22.38 -19.80
N THR A 6 41.98 23.49 -19.15
CA THR A 6 41.41 23.48 -17.79
C THR A 6 39.90 23.67 -17.88
N GLU A 7 39.17 22.60 -17.57
CA GLU A 7 37.71 22.60 -17.54
C GLU A 7 37.21 23.27 -16.25
N LYS A 8 36.98 24.59 -16.30
CA LYS A 8 36.40 25.34 -15.18
C LYS A 8 34.93 24.96 -15.00
N LYS A 9 34.63 24.15 -13.98
CA LYS A 9 33.29 23.95 -13.41
C LYS A 9 32.61 25.31 -13.17
N LYS A 10 31.56 25.62 -13.95
CA LYS A 10 30.69 26.78 -13.72
C LYS A 10 29.93 26.58 -12.40
N LYS A 11 30.39 27.22 -11.31
CA LYS A 11 29.58 27.42 -10.10
C LYS A 11 28.31 28.20 -10.50
N ARG A 12 27.14 27.56 -10.39
CA ARG A 12 25.85 28.24 -10.47
C ARG A 12 25.74 29.20 -9.28
N MET A 13 26.04 30.47 -9.50
CA MET A 13 25.72 31.52 -8.55
C MET A 13 24.19 31.58 -8.40
N ARG A 14 23.66 31.22 -7.22
CA ARG A 14 22.28 31.51 -6.85
C ARG A 14 22.16 33.03 -6.70
N GLY A 15 21.78 33.70 -7.77
CA GLY A 15 21.40 35.11 -7.71
C GLY A 15 20.32 35.29 -6.64
N LYS A 16 20.55 36.19 -5.67
CA LYS A 16 19.47 36.65 -4.80
C LYS A 16 18.43 37.33 -5.69
N LYS A 17 17.17 36.93 -5.59
CA LYS A 17 16.09 37.53 -6.38
C LYS A 17 16.08 39.05 -6.14
N PRO A 18 15.96 39.88 -7.19
CA PRO A 18 15.87 41.32 -7.01
C PRO A 18 14.58 41.65 -6.26
N TRP A 19 14.64 42.65 -5.40
CA TRP A 19 13.46 43.19 -4.72
C TRP A 19 12.40 43.57 -5.78
N GLN A 20 11.22 42.95 -5.68
CA GLN A 20 10.13 43.23 -6.62
C GLN A 20 9.63 44.65 -6.38
N LYS A 21 9.52 45.43 -7.46
CA LYS A 21 8.89 46.76 -7.43
C LYS A 21 7.42 46.59 -7.04
N ARG A 22 7.00 47.23 -5.95
CA ARG A 22 5.59 47.35 -5.58
C ARG A 22 4.95 48.40 -6.48
N ASN A 23 3.93 48.02 -7.24
CA ASN A 23 3.19 48.97 -8.09
C ASN A 23 2.26 49.79 -7.20
N ILE A 24 2.64 51.05 -6.95
CA ILE A 24 1.83 52.05 -6.24
C ILE A 24 0.67 52.44 -7.17
N LEU A 25 -0.57 52.39 -6.68
CA LEU A 25 -1.74 52.77 -7.47
C LEU A 25 -1.97 54.28 -7.40
N GLN A 26 -2.08 54.82 -6.18
CA GLN A 26 -2.21 56.25 -5.90
C GLN A 26 -1.57 56.58 -4.55
N SER A 27 -1.09 57.81 -4.43
CA SER A 27 -0.47 58.32 -3.20
C SER A 27 -0.98 59.72 -2.91
N GLU A 28 -1.57 59.91 -1.74
CA GLU A 28 -2.06 61.20 -1.27
C GLU A 28 -1.45 61.55 0.08
N VAL A 29 -1.40 62.84 0.39
CA VAL A 29 -0.91 63.35 1.68
C VAL A 29 -2.08 63.98 2.40
N LYS A 30 -2.52 63.37 3.51
CA LYS A 30 -3.50 63.96 4.43
C LYS A 30 -2.83 64.16 5.77
N ASP A 31 -3.07 65.32 6.38
CA ASP A 31 -2.57 65.68 7.72
C ASP A 31 -1.05 65.50 7.89
N GLY A 32 -0.28 65.87 6.87
CA GLY A 32 1.19 65.82 6.87
C GLY A 32 1.80 64.42 6.69
N VAL A 33 0.98 63.37 6.52
CA VAL A 33 1.44 61.99 6.36
C VAL A 33 1.12 61.46 4.96
N ARG A 34 2.12 60.89 4.28
CA ARG A 34 1.97 60.27 2.95
C ARG A 34 1.35 58.88 3.09
N ILE A 35 0.16 58.70 2.51
CA ILE A 35 -0.54 57.42 2.47
C ILE A 35 -0.49 56.90 1.03
N THR A 36 0.16 55.76 0.83
CA THR A 36 0.28 55.08 -0.47
C THR A 36 -0.58 53.82 -0.48
N GLU A 37 -1.52 53.75 -1.41
CA GLU A 37 -2.29 52.53 -1.65
C GLU A 37 -1.58 51.62 -2.66
N TYR A 38 -1.42 50.36 -2.30
CA TYR A 38 -0.79 49.34 -3.14
C TYR A 38 -1.85 48.40 -3.68
N ASN A 39 -1.70 47.97 -4.94
CA ASN A 39 -2.56 46.94 -5.50
C ASN A 39 -2.24 45.60 -4.85
N SER A 40 -3.20 45.01 -4.12
CA SER A 40 -3.04 43.71 -3.50
C SER A 40 -3.06 42.64 -4.58
N ILE A 41 -1.89 42.25 -5.08
CA ILE A 41 -1.77 41.06 -5.91
C ILE A 41 -2.12 39.89 -4.99
N SER A 42 -3.35 39.39 -5.08
CA SER A 42 -3.74 38.14 -4.48
C SER A 42 -2.78 37.07 -4.98
N LEU A 43 -1.91 36.60 -4.09
CA LEU A 43 -1.07 35.44 -4.34
C LEU A 43 -2.02 34.25 -4.48
N ARG A 44 -2.59 34.05 -5.67
CA ARG A 44 -3.15 32.76 -6.05
C ARG A 44 -1.99 31.79 -5.97
N GLU A 45 -1.96 30.99 -4.92
CA GLU A 45 -1.00 29.92 -4.76
C GLU A 45 -1.03 29.06 -6.02
N ILE A 46 -0.03 29.22 -6.89
CA ILE A 46 0.17 28.31 -8.01
C ILE A 46 0.62 27.00 -7.36
N LYS A 47 -0.35 26.18 -6.95
CA LYS A 47 -0.09 24.79 -6.52
C LYS A 47 0.61 24.12 -7.69
N LYS A 48 1.91 23.90 -7.57
CA LYS A 48 2.68 23.16 -8.58
C LYS A 48 1.98 21.80 -8.77
N PRO A 49 1.68 21.36 -10.01
CA PRO A 49 1.08 20.06 -10.21
C PRO A 49 2.01 19.00 -9.61
N SER A 50 1.48 18.16 -8.73
CA SER A 50 2.24 17.06 -8.14
C SER A 50 2.68 16.12 -9.27
N THR A 51 3.98 16.01 -9.51
CA THR A 51 4.56 15.22 -10.61
C THR A 51 4.44 13.70 -10.42
N HIS A 52 3.88 13.23 -9.30
CA HIS A 52 3.64 11.81 -9.06
C HIS A 52 2.15 11.51 -9.23
N ILE A 53 1.81 10.81 -10.30
CA ILE A 53 0.48 10.24 -10.51
C ILE A 53 0.44 8.94 -9.69
N TYR A 54 0.15 9.04 -8.40
CA TYR A 54 -0.16 7.84 -7.61
C TYR A 54 -1.63 7.49 -7.90
N PRO A 55 -1.92 6.32 -8.50
CA PRO A 55 -3.28 5.94 -8.90
C PRO A 55 -4.23 5.66 -7.72
N GLY A 56 -3.76 5.83 -6.48
CA GLY A 56 -4.52 5.48 -5.28
C GLY A 56 -4.26 4.05 -4.83
N ARG A 57 -4.94 3.64 -3.76
CA ARG A 57 -4.86 2.27 -3.25
C ARG A 57 -5.60 1.33 -4.20
N LYS A 58 -5.08 0.12 -4.40
CA LYS A 58 -5.77 -0.92 -5.16
C LYS A 58 -7.12 -1.26 -4.50
N VAL A 59 -8.14 -1.45 -5.33
CA VAL A 59 -9.48 -1.85 -4.91
C VAL A 59 -9.41 -3.28 -4.34
N ILE A 60 -10.15 -3.53 -3.26
CA ILE A 60 -10.21 -4.82 -2.58
C ILE A 60 -11.39 -5.62 -3.14
N ASP A 61 -11.18 -6.90 -3.43
CA ASP A 61 -12.26 -7.78 -3.87
C ASP A 61 -13.27 -8.03 -2.72
N PRO A 62 -14.59 -7.98 -2.99
CA PRO A 62 -15.60 -8.10 -1.95
C PRO A 62 -15.57 -9.48 -1.25
N LYS A 63 -15.19 -10.54 -1.98
CA LYS A 63 -15.02 -11.89 -1.43
C LYS A 63 -13.89 -11.95 -0.39
N LEU A 64 -12.77 -11.27 -0.65
CA LEU A 64 -11.64 -11.20 0.29
C LEU A 64 -12.02 -10.39 1.54
N LEU A 65 -12.76 -9.30 1.36
CA LEU A 65 -13.24 -8.49 2.47
C LEU A 65 -14.18 -9.30 3.39
N GLN A 66 -15.06 -10.12 2.81
CA GLN A 66 -15.91 -11.04 3.58
C GLN A 66 -15.10 -12.10 4.34
N LYS A 67 -14.05 -12.68 3.73
CA LYS A 67 -13.18 -13.67 4.39
C LYS A 67 -12.53 -13.15 5.67
N TYR A 68 -12.13 -11.87 5.67
CA TYR A 68 -11.50 -11.25 6.83
C TYR A 68 -12.46 -10.56 7.79
N SER A 69 -13.74 -10.49 7.44
CA SER A 69 -14.77 -9.88 8.28
C SER A 69 -14.82 -10.53 9.66
N LYS A 70 -14.98 -9.71 10.69
CA LYS A 70 -15.11 -10.12 12.10
C LYS A 70 -16.57 -10.18 12.56
N GLY A 71 -17.52 -10.07 11.63
CA GLY A 71 -18.96 -10.13 11.88
C GLY A 71 -19.67 -8.83 11.51
N GLU A 72 -20.94 -8.73 11.90
CA GLU A 72 -21.83 -7.60 11.55
C GLU A 72 -21.48 -6.30 12.29
N GLY A 73 -20.48 -6.33 13.18
CA GLY A 73 -20.10 -5.19 14.01
C GLY A 73 -21.14 -4.88 15.08
N VAL A 74 -20.87 -3.83 15.84
CA VAL A 74 -21.73 -3.43 16.95
C VAL A 74 -22.41 -2.10 16.67
N GLU A 75 -23.73 -2.12 16.52
CA GLU A 75 -24.51 -0.90 16.37
C GLU A 75 -24.63 -0.14 17.69
N VAL A 76 -24.00 1.04 17.76
CA VAL A 76 -23.99 1.85 18.99
C VAL A 76 -25.40 2.32 19.43
N LYS A 77 -26.38 2.32 18.50
CA LYS A 77 -27.78 2.67 18.77
C LYS A 77 -28.55 1.53 19.43
N SER A 78 -28.30 0.28 19.05
CA SER A 78 -29.06 -0.87 19.54
C SER A 78 -28.77 -1.20 21.01
N ILE A 79 -27.59 -0.83 21.51
CA ILE A 79 -27.17 -1.08 22.89
C ILE A 79 -27.76 -0.08 23.91
N GLY A 80 -28.39 1.02 23.44
CA GLY A 80 -29.08 1.95 24.34
C GLY A 80 -28.16 2.73 25.29
N TYR A 81 -26.91 3.02 24.90
CA TYR A 81 -25.99 3.76 25.76
C TYR A 81 -26.43 5.21 26.00
N LYS A 82 -26.66 5.55 27.28
CA LYS A 82 -26.91 6.94 27.72
C LYS A 82 -25.64 7.81 27.70
N ASN A 83 -24.45 7.19 27.78
CA ASN A 83 -23.16 7.90 27.87
C ASN A 83 -22.51 8.10 26.49
N LYS A 84 -22.36 9.37 26.07
CA LYS A 84 -21.76 9.77 24.80
C LYS A 84 -20.30 9.33 24.64
N TYR A 85 -19.53 9.24 25.73
CA TYR A 85 -18.12 8.85 25.68
C TYR A 85 -17.93 7.38 25.33
N LEU A 86 -18.72 6.50 25.95
CA LEU A 86 -18.69 5.06 25.65
C LEU A 86 -19.15 4.79 24.21
N ALA A 87 -20.20 5.49 23.78
CA ALA A 87 -20.67 5.44 22.39
C ALA A 87 -19.56 5.87 21.41
N HIS A 88 -18.80 6.92 21.72
CA HIS A 88 -17.67 7.36 20.88
C HIS A 88 -16.58 6.30 20.81
N LYS A 89 -16.14 5.76 21.95
CA LYS A 89 -15.12 4.72 22.00
C LYS A 89 -15.48 3.48 21.20
N LEU A 90 -16.75 3.05 21.25
CA LEU A 90 -17.22 1.92 20.47
C LEU A 90 -17.13 2.20 18.96
N LYS A 91 -17.52 3.40 18.51
CA LYS A 91 -17.37 3.80 17.10
C LYS A 91 -15.90 3.81 16.66
N GLU A 92 -15.00 4.30 17.49
CA GLU A 92 -13.56 4.28 17.19
C GLU A 92 -13.03 2.86 17.06
N LYS A 93 -13.46 1.95 17.94
CA LYS A 93 -13.09 0.53 17.87
C LYS A 93 -13.65 -0.14 16.62
N GLU A 94 -14.90 0.10 16.28
CA GLU A 94 -15.53 -0.42 15.06
C GLU A 94 -14.81 0.07 13.80
N LYS A 95 -14.47 1.36 13.75
CA LYS A 95 -13.67 1.91 12.65
C LYS A 95 -12.28 1.26 12.57
N ALA A 96 -11.63 1.04 13.70
CA ALA A 96 -10.34 0.35 13.73
C ALA A 96 -10.44 -1.10 13.23
N PHE A 97 -11.53 -1.81 13.53
CA PHE A 97 -11.79 -3.14 12.98
C PHE A 97 -11.97 -3.09 11.46
N GLN A 98 -12.80 -2.19 10.94
CA GLN A 98 -12.99 -2.03 9.49
C GLN A 98 -11.68 -1.71 8.77
N GLU A 99 -10.84 -0.85 9.35
CA GLU A 99 -9.52 -0.54 8.80
C GLU A 99 -8.58 -1.75 8.85
N ALA A 100 -8.62 -2.54 9.93
CA ALA A 100 -7.82 -3.75 10.09
C ALA A 100 -8.26 -4.85 9.11
N GLU A 101 -9.56 -5.04 8.89
CA GLU A 101 -10.11 -5.98 7.91
C GLU A 101 -9.67 -5.60 6.49
N ALA A 102 -9.80 -4.32 6.14
CA ALA A 102 -9.36 -3.81 4.84
C ALA A 102 -7.83 -3.91 4.66
N ALA A 103 -7.06 -3.77 5.74
CA ALA A 103 -5.61 -3.96 5.71
C ALA A 103 -5.24 -5.44 5.54
N ALA A 104 -5.90 -6.36 6.25
CA ALA A 104 -5.69 -7.80 6.13
C ALA A 104 -6.05 -8.31 4.72
N ALA A 105 -7.19 -7.88 4.18
CA ALA A 105 -7.61 -8.24 2.82
C ALA A 105 -6.62 -7.72 1.76
N ARG A 106 -6.02 -6.55 1.98
CA ARG A 106 -4.95 -6.03 1.10
C ARG A 106 -3.64 -6.79 1.26
N ALA A 107 -3.31 -7.26 2.47
CA ALA A 107 -2.12 -8.06 2.70
C ALA A 107 -2.18 -9.38 1.92
N GLU A 108 -3.37 -9.96 1.73
CA GLU A 108 -3.55 -11.16 0.90
C GLU A 108 -3.17 -10.92 -0.58
N ILE A 109 -3.36 -9.69 -1.10
CA ILE A 109 -2.94 -9.34 -2.48
C ILE A 109 -1.41 -9.39 -2.63
N LEU A 110 -0.68 -9.21 -1.53
CA LEU A 110 0.79 -9.25 -1.51
C LEU A 110 1.34 -10.67 -1.31
N LEU A 111 0.48 -11.68 -1.11
CA LEU A 111 0.91 -13.05 -0.99
C LEU A 111 1.54 -13.51 -2.31
N THR A 112 2.77 -14.01 -2.25
CA THR A 112 3.54 -14.41 -3.43
C THR A 112 3.18 -15.81 -3.91
N GLU A 113 2.73 -16.66 -2.99
CA GLU A 113 2.44 -18.07 -3.24
C GLU A 113 0.94 -18.29 -3.46
N THR A 114 0.63 -19.22 -4.36
CA THR A 114 -0.72 -19.70 -4.63
C THR A 114 -0.86 -21.14 -4.15
N SER A 115 -2.08 -21.56 -3.81
CA SER A 115 -2.34 -22.96 -3.51
C SER A 115 -2.10 -23.84 -4.73
N GLY A 116 -1.41 -24.97 -4.53
CA GLY A 116 -1.25 -25.99 -5.58
C GLY A 116 -2.57 -26.69 -5.88
N GLN A 117 -2.82 -27.02 -7.14
CA GLN A 117 -4.03 -27.70 -7.60
C GLN A 117 -3.69 -28.75 -8.65
N LEU A 118 -4.44 -29.85 -8.67
CA LEU A 118 -4.40 -30.86 -9.72
C LEU A 118 -5.75 -30.85 -10.41
N LEU A 119 -5.76 -30.51 -11.69
CA LEU A 119 -6.95 -30.54 -12.54
C LEU A 119 -6.79 -31.69 -13.52
N ALA A 120 -7.83 -32.51 -13.63
CA ALA A 120 -7.90 -33.53 -14.66
C ALA A 120 -8.53 -32.94 -15.93
N GLU A 121 -8.15 -33.47 -17.08
CA GLU A 121 -8.80 -33.18 -18.36
C GLU A 121 -10.20 -33.80 -18.40
N ASP A 122 -11.09 -33.28 -19.25
CA ASP A 122 -12.54 -33.53 -19.23
C ASP A 122 -12.95 -35.02 -19.19
N ASP A 123 -12.16 -35.90 -19.81
CA ASP A 123 -12.42 -37.36 -19.88
C ASP A 123 -11.54 -38.20 -18.93
N SER A 124 -10.81 -37.55 -18.02
CA SER A 124 -9.88 -38.21 -17.10
C SER A 124 -10.24 -37.93 -15.64
N TYR A 125 -10.01 -38.91 -14.77
CA TYR A 125 -10.20 -38.75 -13.33
C TYR A 125 -8.87 -38.40 -12.66
N THR A 126 -8.91 -37.51 -11.66
CA THR A 126 -7.74 -37.16 -10.84
C THR A 126 -7.16 -38.37 -10.10
N SER A 127 -7.95 -39.42 -9.84
CA SER A 127 -7.52 -40.68 -9.24
C SER A 127 -6.59 -41.51 -10.12
N HIS A 128 -6.56 -41.27 -11.43
CA HIS A 128 -5.71 -42.01 -12.36
C HIS A 128 -4.27 -41.45 -12.45
N ILE A 129 -4.04 -40.25 -11.91
CA ILE A 129 -2.73 -39.60 -11.93
C ILE A 129 -1.80 -40.32 -10.93
N THR A 130 -0.65 -40.81 -11.38
CA THR A 130 0.28 -41.53 -10.50
C THR A 130 1.27 -40.60 -9.79
N GLN A 131 1.82 -41.05 -8.65
CA GLN A 131 2.84 -40.28 -7.92
C GLN A 131 4.12 -40.05 -8.73
N ARG A 132 4.40 -40.91 -9.73
CA ARG A 132 5.50 -40.72 -10.67
C ARG A 132 5.20 -39.56 -11.62
N ASP A 133 4.01 -39.53 -12.20
CA ASP A 133 3.58 -38.44 -13.09
C ASP A 133 3.60 -37.09 -12.37
N ILE A 134 3.17 -37.04 -11.11
CA ILE A 134 3.23 -35.81 -10.29
C ILE A 134 4.69 -35.38 -10.08
N ARG A 135 5.58 -36.33 -9.75
CA ARG A 135 6.99 -36.03 -9.50
C ARG A 135 7.69 -35.48 -10.75
N ASP A 136 7.34 -36.00 -11.92
CA ASP A 136 7.95 -35.61 -13.20
C ASP A 136 7.41 -34.26 -13.70
N ALA A 137 6.17 -33.91 -13.36
CA ALA A 137 5.54 -32.65 -13.75
C ALA A 137 5.91 -31.46 -12.84
N VAL A 138 6.29 -31.72 -11.58
CA VAL A 138 6.56 -30.70 -10.55
C VAL A 138 8.03 -30.24 -10.61
N ASP A 139 8.31 -29.07 -10.03
CA ASP A 139 9.66 -28.52 -9.96
C ASP A 139 10.64 -29.41 -9.16
N ILE A 140 11.93 -29.29 -9.46
CA ILE A 140 12.99 -30.12 -8.86
C ILE A 140 13.00 -30.03 -7.34
N THR A 141 12.70 -28.86 -6.75
CA THR A 141 12.77 -28.67 -5.30
C THR A 141 11.64 -29.37 -4.58
N SER A 142 10.43 -29.35 -5.15
CA SER A 142 9.29 -30.08 -4.61
C SER A 142 9.36 -31.57 -4.92
N ALA A 143 9.83 -31.96 -6.11
CA ALA A 143 10.08 -33.36 -6.46
C ALA A 143 11.11 -34.01 -5.53
N ALA A 144 12.14 -33.28 -5.09
CA ALA A 144 13.13 -33.75 -4.13
C ALA A 144 12.56 -34.00 -2.71
N LYS A 145 11.42 -33.40 -2.35
CA LYS A 145 10.74 -33.64 -1.06
C LYS A 145 9.95 -34.96 -1.05
N SER A 146 9.74 -35.58 -2.22
CA SER A 146 9.16 -36.94 -2.30
C SER A 146 10.26 -37.98 -2.06
N PHE A 147 10.18 -38.68 -0.93
CA PHE A 147 11.15 -39.72 -0.57
C PHE A 147 10.45 -40.93 0.05
N ASP A 148 11.16 -42.05 0.00
CA ASP A 148 10.74 -43.31 0.60
C ASP A 148 11.77 -43.73 1.65
N LEU A 149 11.31 -44.09 2.85
CA LEU A 149 12.17 -44.54 3.95
C LEU A 149 12.00 -46.05 4.15
N ASN A 150 12.93 -46.80 3.59
CA ASN A 150 12.96 -48.26 3.68
C ASN A 150 13.54 -48.72 5.03
N LEU A 151 12.69 -48.81 6.06
CA LEU A 151 13.08 -49.20 7.41
C LEU A 151 12.61 -50.63 7.75
N ASN A 152 13.28 -51.65 7.23
CA ASN A 152 12.74 -53.02 7.29
C ASN A 152 12.93 -53.75 8.65
N GLN A 153 13.53 -53.09 9.64
CA GLN A 153 14.03 -53.76 10.85
C GLN A 153 13.04 -53.74 12.02
N PHE A 154 12.25 -52.67 12.18
CA PHE A 154 11.45 -52.45 13.39
C PHE A 154 9.97 -52.25 13.10
N GLY A 155 9.32 -53.28 12.55
CA GLY A 155 7.85 -53.34 12.41
C GLY A 155 7.21 -52.16 11.66
N PRO A 156 5.88 -51.97 11.78
CA PRO A 156 5.19 -50.82 11.20
C PRO A 156 5.52 -49.51 11.91
N TYR A 157 5.73 -48.44 11.14
CA TYR A 157 6.10 -47.12 11.66
C TYR A 157 4.88 -46.20 11.83
N LYS A 158 4.96 -45.32 12.83
CA LYS A 158 4.03 -44.21 13.02
C LYS A 158 4.79 -42.89 12.83
N MET A 159 4.31 -42.07 11.90
CA MET A 159 4.86 -40.73 11.69
C MET A 159 4.11 -39.71 12.56
N LYS A 160 4.86 -38.79 13.17
CA LYS A 160 4.33 -37.58 13.79
C LYS A 160 5.06 -36.38 13.19
N LEU A 161 4.29 -35.43 12.68
CA LEU A 161 4.80 -34.16 12.19
C LEU A 161 4.53 -33.09 13.25
N ASP A 162 5.54 -32.26 13.52
CA ASP A 162 5.34 -31.05 14.30
C ASP A 162 4.93 -29.94 13.33
N ILE A 163 3.73 -29.38 13.54
CA ILE A 163 3.11 -28.33 12.73
C ILE A 163 3.12 -27.03 13.53
#